data_AF-A0A1E8B7R1-F1
#
_entry.id   AF-A0A1E8B7R1-F1
#
_cell.length_a   1.000
_cell.length_b   1.000
_cell.length_c   1.000
_cell.angle_alpha   90.00
_cell.angle_beta   90.00
_cell.angle_gamma   90.00
#
_symmetry.space_group_name_H-M   'P 1'
#
loop_
_entity.id
_entity.type
_entity.pdbx_description
1 polymer ?
#
loop_
_entity_poly.entity_id
_entity_poly.type
_entity_poly.pdbx_seq_one_letter_code
_entity_poly.pdbx_strand_id
1 'polypeptide(L)'
;MIKQENHSEQTMVDDENSLHEDAFEKAWRITEFSKLVGRHHNTVYNWFNTLEEKGLHGTLRTNNTNEKLYNSLDLNIALFIKQKRDEKWSLDAIIELLPHQFELRPVSPENHSNEILSQFDFQDAAETIEKLVEQKVQAHLQNIEIQFQEKFENVLKALPQPEDPIAMKERQRQERLDNIIIEHRARKELRRQAEKLWNEKPEEERMKKVGWFKKEEDLAKKHLFIENYLNENMIEYMKSIMTSE
;
A
#
# COMPACT_ATOMS: atom_id res chain seq x y z
N MET A 1 -10.38 3.99 52.97
CA MET A 1 -10.84 2.58 53.09
C MET A 1 -11.38 2.16 51.74
N ILE A 2 -11.16 0.88 51.39
CA ILE A 2 -11.53 0.18 50.15
C ILE A 2 -10.56 0.42 48.98
N LYS A 3 -9.49 -0.40 48.95
CA LYS A 3 -8.79 -0.79 47.72
C LYS A 3 -9.07 -2.28 47.52
N GLN A 4 -9.55 -2.61 46.33
CA GLN A 4 -9.93 -3.94 45.90
C GLN A 4 -8.73 -4.88 45.83
N GLU A 5 -8.99 -6.12 46.21
CA GLU A 5 -8.08 -7.26 46.26
C GLU A 5 -7.61 -7.65 44.85
N ASN A 6 -6.29 -7.71 44.67
CA ASN A 6 -5.66 -8.55 43.66
C ASN A 6 -4.88 -9.63 44.42
N HIS A 7 -5.35 -10.87 44.33
CA HIS A 7 -4.60 -12.04 44.79
C HIS A 7 -3.31 -12.18 43.99
N SER A 8 -2.19 -12.20 44.71
CA SER A 8 -0.92 -12.77 44.30
C SER A 8 -0.55 -13.82 45.32
N GLU A 9 -0.18 -15.01 44.82
CA GLU A 9 0.70 -16.04 45.40
C GLU A 9 0.17 -17.42 44.99
N GLN A 10 0.95 -18.43 44.63
CA GLN A 10 2.30 -18.55 44.08
C GLN A 10 2.41 -20.07 43.81
N THR A 11 2.99 -20.44 42.68
CA THR A 11 3.83 -21.64 42.50
C THR A 11 3.38 -22.98 43.11
N MET A 12 2.90 -23.89 42.27
CA MET A 12 3.50 -25.22 42.20
C MET A 12 3.77 -25.56 40.73
N VAL A 13 5.05 -25.77 40.48
CA VAL A 13 5.66 -26.23 39.25
C VAL A 13 5.51 -27.73 39.27
N ASP A 14 4.63 -28.28 38.44
CA ASP A 14 4.74 -29.68 38.02
C ASP A 14 5.11 -29.70 36.55
N ASP A 15 6.41 -29.92 36.42
CA ASP A 15 7.24 -30.07 35.26
C ASP A 15 6.91 -31.41 34.58
N GLU A 16 5.83 -31.48 33.81
CA GLU A 16 5.63 -32.53 32.79
C GLU A 16 6.31 -32.09 31.48
N ASN A 17 7.56 -31.68 31.62
CA ASN A 17 8.52 -31.57 30.53
C ASN A 17 9.11 -32.97 30.29
N SER A 18 8.27 -33.90 29.84
CA SER A 18 8.73 -35.16 29.22
C SER A 18 9.15 -34.87 27.77
N LEU A 19 10.18 -34.01 27.64
CA LEU A 19 10.95 -33.89 26.42
C LEU A 19 11.58 -35.24 26.10
N HIS A 20 11.35 -35.69 24.86
CA HIS A 20 12.34 -36.41 24.07
C HIS A 20 13.10 -37.51 24.80
N GLU A 21 12.45 -38.66 24.96
CA GLU A 21 13.23 -39.88 24.87
C GLU A 21 13.59 -40.05 23.38
N ASP A 22 14.70 -39.44 22.98
CA ASP A 22 15.43 -39.68 21.73
C ASP A 22 15.95 -41.14 21.70
N ALA A 23 15.05 -42.10 21.80
CA ALA A 23 15.26 -43.40 21.21
C ALA A 23 15.06 -43.20 19.72
N PHE A 24 16.14 -42.91 18.98
CA PHE A 24 16.13 -43.03 17.53
C PHE A 24 15.70 -44.47 17.21
N GLU A 25 14.40 -44.67 16.95
CA GLU A 25 13.92 -45.95 16.45
C GLU A 25 14.70 -46.24 15.17
N LYS A 26 15.32 -47.41 15.14
CA LYS A 26 16.13 -47.82 14.00
C LYS A 26 15.27 -47.77 12.74
N ALA A 27 15.62 -46.86 11.84
CA ALA A 27 14.93 -46.67 10.58
C ALA A 27 15.80 -47.20 9.43
N TRP A 28 15.17 -47.93 8.52
CA TRP A 28 15.81 -48.53 7.36
C TRP A 28 15.31 -47.88 6.08
N ARG A 29 16.20 -47.74 5.10
CA ARG A 29 15.81 -47.49 3.71
C ARG A 29 15.29 -48.79 3.07
N ILE A 30 14.47 -48.67 2.02
CA ILE A 30 13.84 -49.83 1.36
C ILE A 30 14.82 -50.95 0.96
N THR A 31 16.05 -50.60 0.54
CA THR A 31 17.08 -51.56 0.13
C THR A 31 17.59 -52.40 1.30
N GLU A 32 17.76 -51.81 2.49
CA GLU A 32 18.16 -52.53 3.71
C GLU A 32 16.98 -53.26 4.32
N PHE A 33 15.84 -52.59 4.37
CA PHE A 33 14.58 -53.13 4.90
C PHE A 33 14.17 -54.42 4.19
N SER A 34 14.26 -54.44 2.86
CA SER A 34 13.92 -55.62 2.05
C SER A 34 14.79 -56.84 2.34
N LYS A 35 16.06 -56.64 2.72
CA LYS A 35 16.97 -57.72 3.13
C LYS A 35 16.52 -58.35 4.44
N LEU A 36 16.04 -57.56 5.39
CA LEU A 36 15.50 -58.05 6.67
C LEU A 36 14.21 -58.85 6.47
N VAL A 37 13.36 -58.40 5.55
CA VAL A 37 12.14 -59.14 5.17
C VAL A 37 12.48 -60.41 4.38
N GLY A 38 13.58 -60.42 3.62
CA GLY A 38 13.96 -61.52 2.74
C GLY A 38 13.11 -61.58 1.47
N ARG A 39 12.70 -60.40 0.95
CA ARG A 39 11.95 -60.23 -0.30
C ARG A 39 12.59 -59.12 -1.13
N HIS A 40 12.33 -59.12 -2.44
CA HIS A 40 12.87 -58.08 -3.32
C HIS A 40 12.30 -56.71 -2.93
N HIS A 41 13.13 -55.67 -2.97
CA HIS A 41 12.77 -54.32 -2.53
C HIS A 41 11.52 -53.78 -3.22
N ASN A 42 11.36 -53.98 -4.54
CA ASN A 42 10.15 -53.56 -5.25
C ASN A 42 8.87 -54.26 -4.74
N THR A 43 8.96 -55.52 -4.34
CA THR A 43 7.80 -56.25 -3.82
C THR A 43 7.37 -55.69 -2.48
N VAL A 44 8.33 -55.45 -1.59
CA VAL A 44 8.08 -54.87 -0.27
C VAL A 44 7.57 -53.44 -0.41
N TYR A 45 8.19 -52.65 -1.29
CA TYR A 45 7.76 -51.29 -1.61
C TYR A 45 6.30 -51.25 -2.06
N ASN A 46 5.91 -52.14 -2.98
CA ASN A 46 4.55 -52.23 -3.47
C ASN A 46 3.55 -52.58 -2.37
N TRP A 47 3.90 -53.45 -1.41
CA TRP A 47 3.02 -53.74 -0.27
C TRP A 47 2.70 -52.49 0.54
N PHE A 48 3.70 -51.69 0.88
CA PHE A 48 3.49 -50.46 1.65
C PHE A 48 2.81 -49.36 0.84
N ASN A 49 3.04 -49.28 -0.48
CA ASN A 49 2.26 -48.38 -1.34
C ASN A 49 0.77 -48.74 -1.31
N THR A 50 0.43 -50.03 -1.45
CA THR A 50 -0.97 -50.47 -1.39
C THR A 50 -1.61 -50.18 -0.03
N LEU A 51 -0.85 -50.27 1.07
CA LEU A 51 -1.33 -49.90 2.40
C LEU A 51 -1.56 -48.39 2.54
N GLU A 52 -0.71 -47.57 1.96
CA GLU A 52 -0.86 -46.11 1.93
C GLU A 52 -2.05 -45.68 1.05
N GLU A 53 -2.19 -46.26 -0.14
CA GLU A 53 -3.29 -46.00 -1.08
C GLU A 53 -4.64 -46.34 -0.48
N LYS A 54 -4.73 -47.46 0.26
CA LYS A 54 -5.94 -47.85 0.99
C LYS A 54 -6.17 -47.04 2.27
N GLY A 55 -5.29 -46.07 2.58
CA GLY A 55 -5.43 -45.22 3.76
C GLY A 55 -5.17 -45.94 5.09
N LEU A 56 -4.55 -47.12 5.07
CA LEU A 56 -4.45 -47.99 6.24
C LEU A 56 -3.17 -47.77 7.04
N HIS A 57 -2.01 -47.67 6.37
CA HIS A 57 -0.72 -47.50 7.04
C HIS A 57 0.18 -46.53 6.28
N GLY A 58 0.61 -45.45 6.95
CA GLY A 58 1.58 -44.49 6.41
C GLY A 58 3.03 -44.87 6.69
N THR A 59 3.95 -44.71 5.74
CA THR A 59 5.39 -44.84 5.99
C THR A 59 6.01 -43.51 6.43
N LEU A 60 7.10 -43.56 7.21
CA LEU A 60 7.86 -42.38 7.59
C LEU A 60 8.63 -41.84 6.38
N ARG A 61 8.91 -40.53 6.36
CA ARG A 61 9.69 -39.91 5.30
C ARG A 61 10.72 -38.95 5.85
N THR A 62 11.84 -38.79 5.15
CA THR A 62 12.85 -37.77 5.46
C THR A 62 12.34 -36.37 5.11
N ASN A 63 12.52 -35.38 5.98
CA ASN A 63 12.08 -34.00 5.74
C ASN A 63 12.68 -33.34 4.48
N ASN A 64 13.92 -33.71 4.11
CA ASN A 64 14.65 -33.02 3.03
C ASN A 64 14.51 -33.69 1.65
N THR A 65 14.49 -35.02 1.59
CA THR A 65 14.49 -35.78 0.32
C THR A 65 13.19 -36.55 0.07
N ASN A 66 12.24 -36.50 1.01
CA ASN A 66 10.98 -37.23 0.97
C ASN A 66 11.11 -38.76 0.76
N GLU A 67 12.28 -39.32 1.09
CA GLU A 67 12.58 -40.75 0.99
C GLU A 67 11.85 -41.55 2.08
N LYS A 68 11.26 -42.69 1.70
CA LYS A 68 10.58 -43.59 2.65
C LYS A 68 11.56 -44.25 3.61
N LEU A 69 11.20 -44.21 4.89
CA LEU A 69 11.87 -44.84 6.01
C LEU A 69 10.93 -45.82 6.70
N TYR A 70 11.47 -46.96 7.06
CA TYR A 70 10.74 -48.07 7.68
C TYR A 70 11.30 -48.33 9.08
N ASN A 71 10.45 -48.40 10.10
CA ASN A 71 10.86 -48.69 11.47
C ASN A 71 10.54 -50.15 11.86
N SER A 72 10.63 -50.45 13.16
CA SER A 72 10.35 -51.78 13.69
C SER A 72 8.89 -52.22 13.48
N LEU A 73 7.93 -51.30 13.55
CA LEU A 73 6.52 -51.59 13.26
C LEU A 73 6.34 -52.00 11.81
N ASP A 74 6.94 -51.25 10.89
CA ASP A 74 6.96 -51.59 9.46
C ASP A 74 7.55 -52.98 9.24
N LEU A 75 8.65 -53.32 9.93
CA LEU A 75 9.27 -54.64 9.81
C LEU A 75 8.32 -55.77 10.24
N ASN A 76 7.62 -55.59 11.36
CA ASN A 76 6.65 -56.58 11.86
C ASN A 76 5.49 -56.77 10.87
N ILE A 77 4.96 -55.68 10.33
CA ILE A 77 3.92 -55.71 9.29
C ILE A 77 4.43 -56.45 8.04
N ALA A 78 5.64 -56.15 7.58
CA ALA A 78 6.22 -56.77 6.39
C ALA A 78 6.47 -58.27 6.56
N LEU A 79 6.93 -58.70 7.75
CA LEU A 79 7.11 -60.11 8.09
C LEU A 79 5.77 -60.85 8.17
N PHE A 80 4.73 -60.21 8.71
CA PHE A 80 3.39 -60.76 8.74
C PHE A 80 2.82 -60.94 7.32
N ILE A 81 2.94 -59.92 6.46
CA ILE A 81 2.52 -60.01 5.05
C ILE A 81 3.27 -61.13 4.36
N LYS A 82 4.59 -61.23 4.53
CA LYS A 82 5.40 -62.31 3.97
C LYS A 82 4.88 -63.69 4.42
N GLN A 83 4.68 -63.89 5.72
CA GLN A 83 4.19 -65.16 6.26
C GLN A 83 2.84 -65.55 5.63
N LYS A 84 1.88 -64.63 5.59
CA LYS A 84 0.55 -64.89 5.00
C LYS A 84 0.59 -65.10 3.49
N ARG A 85 1.49 -64.41 2.79
CA ARG A 85 1.73 -64.65 1.36
C ARG A 85 2.35 -66.02 1.10
N ASP A 86 3.22 -66.51 1.98
CA ASP A 86 3.77 -67.87 1.93
C ASP A 86 2.70 -68.93 2.24
N GLU A 87 1.73 -68.60 3.10
CA GLU A 87 0.50 -69.37 3.32
C GLU A 87 -0.52 -69.27 2.16
N LYS A 88 -0.15 -68.60 1.05
CA LYS A 88 -0.97 -68.39 -0.17
C LYS A 88 -2.22 -67.52 0.01
N TRP A 89 -2.28 -66.67 1.03
CA TRP A 89 -3.38 -65.71 1.17
C TRP A 89 -3.30 -64.62 0.09
N SER A 90 -4.46 -64.10 -0.33
CA SER A 90 -4.52 -62.92 -1.21
C SER A 90 -4.03 -61.69 -0.45
N LEU A 91 -3.41 -60.74 -1.17
CA LEU A 91 -2.93 -59.52 -0.54
C LEU A 91 -4.09 -58.72 0.07
N ASP A 92 -5.26 -58.69 -0.59
CA ASP A 92 -6.44 -58.00 -0.07
C ASP A 92 -6.94 -58.57 1.25
N ALA A 93 -7.03 -59.90 1.38
CA ALA A 93 -7.44 -60.54 2.64
C ALA A 93 -6.43 -60.29 3.77
N ILE A 94 -5.14 -60.20 3.45
CA ILE A 94 -4.11 -59.83 4.42
C ILE A 94 -4.32 -58.39 4.88
N ILE A 95 -4.58 -57.48 3.93
CA ILE A 95 -4.78 -56.06 4.21
C ILE A 95 -5.99 -55.83 5.12
N GLU A 96 -7.10 -56.53 4.90
CA GLU A 96 -8.29 -56.48 5.77
C GLU A 96 -8.00 -56.98 7.19
N LEU A 97 -7.05 -57.90 7.34
CA LEU A 97 -6.68 -58.48 8.64
C LEU A 97 -5.70 -57.60 9.43
N LEU A 98 -4.94 -56.73 8.76
CA LEU A 98 -3.88 -55.93 9.39
C LEU A 98 -4.36 -55.02 10.54
N PRO A 99 -5.48 -54.28 10.42
CA PRO A 99 -5.98 -53.43 11.52
C PRO A 99 -6.35 -54.20 12.79
N HIS A 100 -6.62 -55.50 12.67
CA HIS A 100 -6.95 -56.36 13.82
C HIS A 100 -5.70 -56.95 14.49
N GLN A 101 -4.53 -56.84 13.87
CA GLN A 101 -3.28 -57.43 14.35
C GLN A 101 -2.24 -56.39 14.77
N PHE A 102 -2.30 -55.18 14.21
CA PHE A 102 -1.34 -54.11 14.44
C PHE A 102 -2.04 -52.76 14.63
N GLU A 103 -1.46 -51.93 15.49
CA GLU A 103 -1.79 -50.51 15.55
C GLU A 103 -1.16 -49.79 14.36
N LEU A 104 -1.95 -49.56 13.30
CA LEU A 104 -1.44 -48.97 12.07
C LEU A 104 -1.28 -47.44 12.19
N ARG A 105 -0.22 -46.91 11.59
CA ARG A 105 0.05 -45.47 11.54
C ARG A 105 -0.93 -44.79 10.57
N PRO A 106 -1.65 -43.72 10.98
CA PRO A 106 -2.54 -43.01 10.07
C PRO A 106 -1.76 -42.42 8.88
N VAL A 107 -2.36 -42.45 7.71
CA VAL A 107 -1.77 -41.86 6.49
C VAL A 107 -1.93 -40.34 6.56
N SER A 108 -0.81 -39.61 6.56
CA SER A 108 -0.82 -38.14 6.48
C SER A 108 -1.40 -37.68 5.12
N PRO A 109 -2.23 -36.62 5.06
CA PRO A 109 -2.78 -36.11 3.80
C PRO A 109 -1.70 -35.67 2.79
N GLU A 110 -0.48 -35.38 3.25
CA GLU A 110 0.67 -35.05 2.41
C GLU A 110 1.25 -36.27 1.65
N ASN A 111 0.87 -37.49 2.04
CA ASN A 111 1.37 -38.75 1.48
C ASN A 111 0.43 -39.39 0.44
N HIS A 112 -0.71 -38.78 0.13
CA HIS A 112 -1.56 -39.25 -0.96
C HIS A 112 -0.84 -39.00 -2.29
N SER A 113 -0.40 -40.09 -2.92
CA SER A 113 0.03 -40.08 -4.32
C SER A 113 -1.02 -39.34 -5.15
N ASN A 114 -0.58 -38.33 -5.93
CA ASN A 114 -1.37 -37.40 -6.72
C ASN A 114 -2.22 -38.04 -7.87
N GLU A 115 -2.72 -39.27 -7.72
CA GLU A 115 -3.51 -39.96 -8.75
C GLU A 115 -5.03 -39.86 -8.55
N ILE A 116 -5.53 -39.32 -7.43
CA ILE A 116 -6.98 -39.10 -7.20
C ILE A 116 -7.43 -37.66 -7.57
N LEU A 117 -6.56 -36.84 -8.17
CA LEU A 117 -6.92 -35.47 -8.60
C LEU A 117 -7.61 -35.37 -9.97
N SER A 118 -7.90 -36.50 -10.64
CA SER A 118 -8.42 -36.52 -12.02
C SER A 118 -9.95 -36.44 -12.14
N GLN A 119 -10.68 -36.17 -11.05
CA GLN A 119 -12.14 -36.01 -11.11
C GLN A 119 -12.67 -34.86 -10.22
N PHE A 120 -11.91 -33.78 -10.11
CA PHE A 120 -12.54 -32.48 -9.99
C PHE A 120 -12.66 -31.92 -11.40
N ASP A 121 -13.87 -31.58 -11.83
CA ASP A 121 -14.11 -30.98 -13.13
C ASP A 121 -13.55 -29.55 -13.11
N PHE A 122 -12.24 -29.44 -13.35
CA PHE A 122 -11.50 -28.17 -13.36
C PHE A 122 -12.09 -27.18 -14.38
N GLN A 123 -12.83 -27.68 -15.37
CA GLN A 123 -13.51 -26.87 -16.36
C GLN A 123 -14.68 -26.10 -15.73
N ASP A 124 -15.58 -26.78 -15.02
CA ASP A 124 -16.72 -26.15 -14.33
C ASP A 124 -16.27 -25.17 -13.23
N ALA A 125 -15.20 -25.53 -12.51
CA ALA A 125 -14.60 -24.66 -11.51
C ALA A 125 -13.95 -23.41 -12.15
N ALA A 126 -13.28 -23.55 -13.29
CA ALA A 126 -12.71 -22.43 -14.02
C ALA A 126 -13.80 -21.48 -14.56
N GLU A 127 -14.87 -22.02 -15.15
CA GLU A 127 -15.99 -21.22 -15.67
C GLU A 127 -16.74 -20.45 -14.56
N THR A 128 -16.93 -21.08 -13.41
CA THR A 128 -17.55 -20.40 -12.25
C THR A 128 -16.65 -19.31 -11.68
N ILE A 129 -15.33 -19.54 -11.62
CA ILE A 129 -14.36 -18.51 -11.21
C ILE A 129 -14.36 -17.35 -12.21
N GLU A 130 -14.30 -17.63 -13.51
CA GLU A 130 -14.31 -16.62 -14.56
C GLU A 130 -15.56 -15.74 -14.47
N LYS A 131 -16.74 -16.33 -14.36
CA LYS A 131 -18.00 -15.60 -14.19
C LYS A 131 -18.03 -14.74 -12.92
N LEU A 132 -17.50 -15.26 -11.80
CA LEU A 132 -17.43 -14.50 -10.55
C LEU A 132 -16.47 -13.31 -10.68
N VAL A 133 -15.32 -13.52 -11.34
CA VAL A 133 -14.37 -12.45 -11.63
C VAL A 133 -14.99 -11.39 -12.53
N GLU A 134 -15.66 -11.77 -13.62
CA GLU A 134 -16.35 -10.84 -14.51
C GLU A 134 -17.39 -10.01 -13.76
N GLN A 135 -18.24 -10.66 -12.95
CA GLN A 135 -19.25 -9.96 -12.14
C GLN A 135 -18.61 -8.98 -11.15
N LYS A 136 -17.52 -9.38 -10.49
CA LYS A 136 -16.82 -8.54 -9.53
C LYS A 136 -16.11 -7.37 -10.20
N VAL A 137 -15.51 -7.58 -11.37
CA VAL A 137 -14.90 -6.52 -12.19
C VAL A 137 -15.98 -5.55 -12.67
N GLN A 138 -17.10 -6.04 -13.17
CA GLN A 138 -18.21 -5.21 -13.63
C GLN A 138 -18.80 -4.36 -12.49
N ALA A 139 -19.04 -4.97 -11.32
CA ALA A 139 -19.51 -4.25 -10.15
C ALA A 139 -18.50 -3.19 -9.67
N HIS A 140 -17.20 -3.51 -9.73
CA HIS A 140 -16.15 -2.57 -9.35
C HIS A 140 -16.06 -1.38 -10.33
N LEU A 141 -16.16 -1.64 -11.63
CA LEU A 141 -16.20 -0.59 -12.66
C LEU A 141 -17.41 0.34 -12.48
N GLN A 142 -18.59 -0.21 -12.20
CA GLN A 142 -19.78 0.60 -11.90
C GLN A 142 -19.59 1.46 -10.66
N ASN A 143 -18.98 0.92 -9.60
CA ASN A 143 -18.68 1.68 -8.40
C ASN A 143 -17.66 2.80 -8.65
N ILE A 144 -16.63 2.56 -9.47
CA ILE A 144 -15.67 3.59 -9.89
C ILE A 144 -16.39 4.71 -10.64
N GLU A 145 -17.29 4.37 -11.58
CA GLU A 145 -18.04 5.36 -12.35
C GLU A 145 -18.91 6.25 -11.43
N ILE A 146 -19.62 5.64 -10.47
CA ILE A 146 -20.42 6.38 -9.48
C ILE A 146 -19.54 7.30 -8.63
N GLN A 147 -18.43 6.80 -8.11
CA GLN A 147 -17.49 7.62 -7.32
C GLN A 147 -16.88 8.75 -8.13
N PHE A 148 -16.59 8.51 -9.41
CA PHE A 148 -16.06 9.53 -10.30
C PHE A 148 -17.11 10.62 -10.54
N GLN A 149 -18.36 10.25 -10.83
CA GLN A 149 -19.47 11.19 -11.02
C GLN A 149 -19.71 12.03 -9.76
N GLU A 150 -19.76 11.41 -8.57
CA GLU A 150 -19.92 12.14 -7.31
C GLU A 150 -18.77 13.11 -7.05
N LYS A 151 -17.52 12.67 -7.25
CA LYS A 151 -16.34 13.55 -7.09
C LYS A 151 -16.38 14.69 -8.10
N PHE A 152 -16.74 14.40 -9.35
CA PHE A 152 -16.84 15.41 -10.40
C PHE A 152 -17.91 16.46 -10.08
N GLU A 153 -19.10 16.04 -9.65
CA GLU A 153 -20.13 16.97 -9.19
C GLU A 153 -19.68 17.82 -8.00
N ASN A 154 -18.99 17.22 -7.05
CA ASN A 154 -18.47 17.94 -5.88
C ASN A 154 -17.43 18.98 -6.29
N VAL A 155 -16.55 18.67 -7.24
CA VAL A 155 -15.60 19.63 -7.82
C VAL A 155 -16.36 20.76 -8.50
N LEU A 156 -17.34 20.45 -9.35
CA LEU A 156 -18.14 21.48 -10.03
C LEU A 156 -18.87 22.41 -9.05
N LYS A 157 -19.41 21.88 -7.94
CA LYS A 157 -20.08 22.67 -6.89
C LYS A 157 -19.09 23.52 -6.08
N ALA A 158 -17.84 23.07 -5.95
CA ALA A 158 -16.79 23.79 -5.25
C ALA A 158 -16.11 24.87 -6.11
N LEU A 159 -16.29 24.84 -7.43
CA LEU A 159 -15.77 25.89 -8.29
C LEU A 159 -16.50 27.21 -7.98
N PRO A 160 -15.77 28.33 -7.91
CA PRO A 160 -16.41 29.64 -7.82
C PRO A 160 -17.33 29.80 -9.02
N GLN A 161 -18.56 30.25 -8.76
CA GLN A 161 -19.49 30.51 -9.86
C GLN A 161 -18.87 31.56 -10.78
N PRO A 162 -18.94 31.38 -12.11
CA PRO A 162 -18.47 32.38 -13.04
C PRO A 162 -19.21 33.68 -12.73
N GLU A 163 -18.43 34.71 -12.43
CA GLU A 163 -18.98 36.01 -12.10
C GLU A 163 -19.87 36.51 -13.25
N ASP A 164 -21.01 37.13 -12.91
CA ASP A 164 -21.92 37.68 -13.91
C ASP A 164 -21.12 38.61 -14.85
N PRO A 165 -21.10 38.35 -16.17
CA PRO A 165 -20.37 39.16 -17.13
C PRO A 165 -20.68 40.66 -17.03
N ILE A 166 -21.90 41.02 -16.61
CA ILE A 166 -22.32 42.40 -16.40
C ILE A 166 -21.65 42.97 -15.14
N ALA A 167 -21.68 42.22 -14.03
CA ALA A 167 -21.03 42.63 -12.78
C ALA A 167 -19.50 42.77 -12.93
N MET A 168 -18.87 41.83 -13.66
CA MET A 168 -17.44 41.88 -13.96
C MET A 168 -17.08 43.16 -14.75
N LYS A 169 -17.87 43.49 -15.78
CA LYS A 169 -17.66 44.70 -16.59
C LYS A 169 -17.84 45.98 -15.77
N GLU A 170 -18.85 46.02 -14.90
CA GLU A 170 -19.07 47.19 -14.05
C GLU A 170 -17.94 47.37 -13.04
N ARG A 171 -17.44 46.29 -12.42
CA ARG A 171 -16.26 46.35 -11.55
C ARG A 171 -15.03 46.86 -12.30
N GLN A 172 -14.74 46.34 -13.49
CA GLN A 172 -13.62 46.82 -14.29
C GLN A 172 -13.74 48.30 -14.66
N ARG A 173 -14.96 48.77 -14.93
CA ARG A 173 -15.23 50.19 -15.19
C ARG A 173 -14.95 51.02 -13.93
N GLN A 174 -15.41 50.56 -12.77
CA GLN A 174 -15.20 51.21 -11.49
C GLN A 174 -13.71 51.27 -11.13
N GLU A 175 -12.98 50.16 -11.24
CA GLU A 175 -11.53 50.09 -11.00
C GLU A 175 -10.76 51.07 -11.91
N ARG A 176 -11.15 51.21 -13.18
CA ARG A 176 -10.52 52.20 -14.08
C ARG A 176 -10.76 53.63 -13.62
N LEU A 177 -11.98 53.95 -13.19
CA LEU A 177 -12.30 55.28 -12.68
C LEU A 177 -11.52 55.56 -11.38
N ASP A 178 -11.48 54.60 -10.48
CA ASP A 178 -10.77 54.71 -9.20
C ASP A 178 -9.26 54.88 -9.43
N ASN A 179 -8.67 54.10 -10.34
CA ASN A 179 -7.27 54.24 -10.72
C ASN A 179 -6.94 55.64 -11.27
N ILE A 180 -7.79 56.19 -12.14
CA ILE A 180 -7.62 57.55 -12.68
C ILE A 180 -7.70 58.59 -11.57
N ILE A 181 -8.66 58.44 -10.64
CA ILE A 181 -8.83 59.36 -9.51
C ILE A 181 -7.62 59.31 -8.58
N ILE A 182 -7.15 58.11 -8.25
CA ILE A 182 -5.97 57.89 -7.39
C ILE A 182 -4.73 58.49 -8.05
N GLU A 183 -4.49 58.21 -9.33
CA GLU A 183 -3.36 58.74 -10.08
C GLU A 183 -3.39 60.28 -10.11
N HIS A 184 -4.56 60.87 -10.38
CA HIS A 184 -4.72 62.32 -10.41
C HIS A 184 -4.41 62.95 -9.04
N ARG A 185 -4.93 62.36 -7.96
CA ARG A 185 -4.65 62.82 -6.59
C ARG A 185 -3.16 62.70 -6.25
N ALA A 186 -2.53 61.60 -6.63
CA ALA A 186 -1.11 61.37 -6.43
C ALA A 186 -0.24 62.40 -7.15
N ARG A 187 -0.49 62.62 -8.44
CA ARG A 187 0.21 63.66 -9.22
C ARG A 187 0.03 65.04 -8.62
N LYS A 188 -1.18 65.39 -8.18
CA LYS A 188 -1.46 66.69 -7.57
C LYS A 188 -0.66 66.90 -6.29
N GLU A 189 -0.59 65.88 -5.44
CA GLU A 189 0.11 65.98 -4.16
C GLU A 189 1.63 65.99 -4.33
N LEU A 190 2.18 65.13 -5.19
CA LEU A 190 3.62 65.14 -5.51
C LEU A 190 4.05 66.45 -6.16
N ARG A 191 3.22 67.03 -7.05
CA ARG A 191 3.48 68.34 -7.64
C ARG A 191 3.53 69.44 -6.59
N ARG A 192 2.60 69.43 -5.63
CA ARG A 192 2.61 70.37 -4.50
C ARG A 192 3.90 70.26 -3.67
N GLN A 193 4.38 69.04 -3.44
CA GLN A 193 5.65 68.80 -2.75
C GLN A 193 6.85 69.29 -3.56
N ALA A 194 6.89 68.98 -4.86
CA ALA A 194 7.94 69.44 -5.77
C ALA A 194 8.01 70.97 -5.82
N GLU A 195 6.86 71.66 -5.89
CA GLU A 195 6.81 73.13 -5.87
C GLU A 195 7.37 73.72 -4.57
N LYS A 196 7.09 73.09 -3.43
CA LYS A 196 7.66 73.49 -2.14
C LYS A 196 9.19 73.31 -2.12
N LEU A 197 9.66 72.14 -2.51
CA LEU A 197 11.10 71.83 -2.57
C LEU A 197 11.84 72.76 -3.55
N TRP A 198 11.22 73.10 -4.68
CA TRP A 198 11.76 74.06 -5.63
C TRP A 198 11.87 75.46 -5.02
N ASN A 199 10.87 75.90 -4.26
CA ASN A 199 10.88 77.21 -3.63
C ASN A 199 11.93 77.33 -2.51
N GLU A 200 12.30 76.21 -1.89
CA GLU A 200 13.36 76.10 -0.87
C GLU A 200 14.78 76.08 -1.46
N LYS A 201 14.93 75.86 -2.78
CA LYS A 201 16.25 75.86 -3.43
C LYS A 201 16.91 77.25 -3.45
N PRO A 202 18.25 77.32 -3.42
CA PRO A 202 18.99 78.58 -3.52
C PRO A 202 18.66 79.37 -4.79
N GLU A 203 18.71 80.70 -4.72
CA GLU A 203 18.44 81.57 -5.86
C GLU A 203 19.35 81.28 -7.07
N GLU A 204 20.57 80.78 -6.85
CA GLU A 204 21.52 80.42 -7.91
C GLU A 204 21.01 79.28 -8.80
N GLU A 205 20.28 78.33 -8.22
CA GLU A 205 19.67 77.22 -8.96
C GLU A 205 18.35 77.64 -9.62
N ARG A 206 17.61 78.52 -8.93
CA ARG A 206 16.25 78.92 -9.29
C ARG A 206 16.20 80.04 -10.34
N MET A 207 17.19 80.92 -10.37
CA MET A 207 17.18 82.14 -11.17
C MET A 207 18.11 82.05 -12.37
N LYS A 208 17.65 82.54 -13.52
CA LYS A 208 18.44 82.75 -14.74
C LYS A 208 18.72 84.24 -14.91
N LYS A 209 19.95 84.57 -15.31
CA LYS A 209 20.31 85.96 -15.65
C LYS A 209 19.68 86.33 -17.00
N VAL A 210 18.83 87.34 -17.00
CA VAL A 210 18.18 87.91 -18.19
C VAL A 210 18.67 89.35 -18.37
N GLY A 211 19.72 89.53 -19.18
CA GLY A 211 20.38 90.82 -19.39
C GLY A 211 21.47 91.15 -18.36
N TRP A 212 21.91 92.41 -18.29
CA TRP A 212 23.09 92.78 -17.49
C TRP A 212 22.84 92.86 -15.97
N PHE A 213 21.61 93.13 -15.52
CA PHE A 213 21.28 93.27 -14.09
C PHE A 213 19.95 92.64 -13.65
N LYS A 214 19.16 92.05 -14.55
CA LYS A 214 17.90 91.39 -14.17
C LYS A 214 18.11 89.87 -14.05
N LYS A 215 17.52 89.30 -13.01
CA LYS A 215 17.40 87.86 -12.81
C LYS A 215 15.91 87.51 -12.80
N GLU A 216 15.54 86.43 -13.45
CA GLU A 216 14.17 85.93 -13.52
C GLU A 216 14.17 84.46 -13.16
N GLU A 217 13.07 83.95 -12.61
CA GLU A 217 12.95 82.53 -12.29
C GLU A 217 13.04 81.70 -13.57
N ASP A 218 13.87 80.65 -13.56
CA ASP A 218 14.00 79.74 -14.69
C ASP A 218 12.83 78.76 -14.71
N LEU A 219 11.73 79.17 -15.37
CA LEU A 219 10.50 78.39 -15.49
C LEU A 219 10.73 77.03 -16.17
N ALA A 220 11.69 76.95 -17.10
CA ALA A 220 12.02 75.70 -17.78
C ALA A 220 12.68 74.71 -16.82
N LYS A 221 13.64 75.18 -16.00
CA LYS A 221 14.24 74.35 -14.95
C LYS A 221 13.25 73.95 -13.86
N LYS A 222 12.36 74.86 -13.46
CA LYS A 222 11.28 74.56 -12.51
C LYS A 222 10.39 73.42 -13.02
N HIS A 223 9.95 73.52 -14.28
CA HIS A 223 9.12 72.49 -14.88
C HIS A 223 9.86 71.16 -14.96
N LEU A 224 11.12 71.16 -15.42
CA LEU A 224 11.94 69.95 -15.48
C LEU A 224 12.15 69.31 -14.10
N PHE A 225 12.41 70.12 -13.07
CA PHE A 225 12.54 69.64 -11.70
C PHE A 225 11.25 68.98 -11.19
N ILE A 226 10.10 69.62 -11.42
CA ILE A 226 8.79 69.08 -11.00
C ILE A 226 8.48 67.77 -11.71
N GLU A 227 8.71 67.68 -13.03
CA GLU A 227 8.47 66.44 -13.80
C GLU A 227 9.41 65.31 -13.37
N ASN A 228 10.69 65.60 -13.14
CA ASN A 228 11.64 64.59 -12.64
C ASN A 228 11.23 64.09 -11.25
N TYR A 229 10.88 65.00 -10.34
CA TYR A 229 10.41 64.64 -9.00
C TYR A 229 9.15 63.78 -9.05
N LEU A 230 8.18 64.12 -9.91
CA LEU A 230 7.00 63.30 -10.15
C LEU A 230 7.38 61.89 -10.60
N ASN A 231 8.18 61.76 -11.66
CA ASN A 231 8.56 60.46 -12.21
C ASN A 231 9.32 59.57 -11.22
N GLU A 232 10.23 60.15 -10.43
CA GLU A 232 11.03 59.43 -9.44
C GLU A 232 10.20 58.94 -8.24
N ASN A 233 9.19 59.71 -7.83
CA ASN A 233 8.42 59.44 -6.61
C ASN A 233 7.03 58.82 -6.86
N MET A 234 6.53 58.83 -8.10
CA MET A 234 5.16 58.42 -8.43
C MET A 234 4.86 56.98 -8.00
N ILE A 235 5.74 56.04 -8.34
CA ILE A 235 5.53 54.61 -8.09
C ILE A 235 5.46 54.35 -6.58
N GLU A 236 6.41 54.91 -5.83
CA GLU A 236 6.49 54.68 -4.39
C GLU A 236 5.33 55.34 -3.65
N TYR A 237 4.95 56.55 -4.06
CA TYR A 237 3.79 57.24 -3.52
C TYR A 237 2.48 56.48 -3.82
N MET A 238 2.30 55.96 -5.04
CA MET A 238 1.13 55.13 -5.37
C MET A 238 1.07 53.84 -4.54
N LYS A 239 2.21 53.14 -4.35
CA LYS A 239 2.27 51.96 -3.47
C LYS A 239 1.87 52.31 -2.04
N SER A 240 2.32 53.46 -1.53
CA SER A 240 1.96 53.91 -0.18
C SER A 240 0.46 54.13 -0.04
N ILE A 241 -0.21 54.71 -1.04
CA ILE A 241 -1.66 54.90 -1.02
C ILE A 241 -2.39 53.55 -1.05
N MET A 242 -1.95 52.62 -1.90
CA MET A 242 -2.60 51.31 -2.05
C MET A 242 -2.42 50.39 -0.83
N THR A 243 -1.43 50.65 0.03
CA THR A 243 -1.13 49.85 1.22
C THR A 243 -1.61 50.50 2.53
N SER A 244 -2.04 51.76 2.47
CA SER A 244 -2.53 52.52 3.63
C SER A 244 -4.06 52.50 3.76
N GLU A 245 -4.77 51.81 2.86
CA GLU A 245 -6.20 51.43 2.98
C GLU A 245 -6.32 49.98 3.47
#